data_AF-E1ZRJ5-F1
#
_entry.id   AF-E1ZRJ5-F1
#
_cell.length_a   1.000
_cell.length_b   1.000
_cell.length_c   1.000
_cell.angle_alpha   90.00
_cell.angle_beta   90.00
_cell.angle_gamma   90.00
#
_symmetry.space_group_name_H-M   'P 1'
#
loop_
_entity.id
_entity.type
_entity.pdbx_description
1 polymer ?
#
loop_
_entity_poly.entity_id
_entity_poly.type
_entity_poly.pdbx_seq_one_letter_code
_entity_poly.pdbx_strand_id
1 'polypeptide(L)'
;IPRSREVGQSFLSSVPTTLKALWAAVAVVLDHQPDLVLMNGPGTCIPIAAAAWLFRLLGVCGGKVVYVESIARVYRLSLSGKILYHARLAHTFFVQWEELLQRYPRATYAGRLM
;
A
#
# COMPACT_ATOMS: atom_id res chain seq x y z
N ILE A 1 10.55 10.02 -1.88
CA ILE A 1 9.59 9.58 -2.92
C ILE A 1 8.55 10.70 -3.13
N PRO A 2 8.32 11.20 -4.36
CA PRO A 2 7.35 12.25 -4.63
C PRO A 2 5.90 11.77 -4.40
N ARG A 3 4.98 12.67 -4.07
CA ARG A 3 3.58 12.30 -3.85
C ARG A 3 2.93 11.83 -5.16
N SER A 4 2.24 10.70 -5.11
CA SER A 4 1.50 10.16 -6.27
C SER A 4 0.33 11.06 -6.67
N ARG A 5 -0.28 11.77 -5.71
CA ARG A 5 -1.37 12.71 -5.94
C ARG A 5 -1.39 13.82 -4.90
N GLU A 6 -1.57 15.05 -5.35
CA GLU A 6 -1.81 16.21 -4.49
C GLU A 6 -3.28 16.30 -4.01
N VAL A 7 -3.52 16.93 -2.86
CA VAL A 7 -4.87 17.06 -2.30
C VAL A 7 -5.70 17.94 -3.24
N GLY A 8 -6.81 17.40 -3.76
CA GLY A 8 -7.68 18.08 -4.73
C GLY A 8 -7.34 17.83 -6.20
N GLN A 9 -6.27 17.09 -6.52
CA GLN A 9 -5.90 16.78 -7.89
C GLN A 9 -6.85 15.73 -8.51
N SER A 10 -7.26 15.96 -9.77
CA SER A 10 -8.17 15.09 -10.51
C SER A 10 -7.52 13.73 -10.82
N PHE A 11 -8.32 12.66 -10.91
CA PHE A 11 -7.82 11.31 -11.17
C PHE A 11 -6.99 11.20 -12.46
N LEU A 12 -7.38 11.92 -13.52
CA LEU A 12 -6.66 11.94 -14.81
C LEU A 12 -5.32 12.68 -14.71
N SER A 13 -5.28 13.83 -14.03
CA SER A 13 -4.02 14.58 -13.85
C SER A 13 -3.05 13.91 -12.86
N SER A 14 -3.51 12.89 -12.13
CA SER A 14 -2.72 12.11 -11.17
C SER A 14 -1.90 10.99 -11.81
N VAL A 15 -2.16 10.65 -13.07
CA VAL A 15 -1.43 9.59 -13.80
C VAL A 15 0.06 9.90 -13.94
N PRO A 16 0.50 11.08 -14.46
CA PRO A 16 1.93 11.37 -14.61
C PRO A 16 2.66 11.49 -13.26
N THR A 17 2.02 12.04 -12.23
CA THR A 17 2.61 12.14 -10.88
C THR A 17 2.74 10.77 -10.22
N THR A 18 1.81 9.84 -10.50
CA THR A 18 1.90 8.45 -10.05
C THR A 18 3.00 7.69 -10.77
N LEU A 19 3.21 7.90 -12.08
CA LEU A 19 4.33 7.31 -12.82
C LEU A 19 5.68 7.80 -12.30
N LYS A 20 5.81 9.10 -11.98
CA LYS A 20 7.02 9.65 -11.35
C LYS A 20 7.26 9.04 -9.97
N ALA A 21 6.21 8.84 -9.18
CA ALA A 21 6.30 8.15 -7.89
C ALA A 21 6.68 6.67 -8.05
N LEU A 22 6.21 6.00 -9.11
CA LEU A 22 6.58 4.62 -9.43
C LEU A 22 8.05 4.49 -9.78
N TRP A 23 8.59 5.36 -10.64
CA TRP A 23 10.02 5.35 -10.96
C TRP A 23 10.90 5.57 -9.72
N ALA A 24 10.53 6.53 -8.88
CA ALA A 24 11.24 6.76 -7.61
C ALA A 24 11.11 5.57 -6.65
N ALA A 25 9.95 4.91 -6.60
CA ALA A 25 9.74 3.73 -5.78
C ALA A 25 10.59 2.54 -6.27
N VAL A 26 10.66 2.33 -7.59
CA VAL A 26 11.50 1.30 -8.20
C VAL A 26 12.97 1.51 -7.85
N ALA A 27 13.47 2.74 -8.00
CA ALA A 27 14.86 3.06 -7.66
C ALA A 27 15.17 2.77 -6.19
N VAL A 28 14.29 3.18 -5.27
CA VAL A 28 14.48 2.96 -3.83
C VAL A 28 14.43 1.48 -3.47
N VAL A 29 13.49 0.70 -4.02
CA VAL A 29 13.38 -0.73 -3.70
C VAL A 29 14.57 -1.50 -4.26
N LEU A 30 15.09 -1.14 -5.44
CA LEU A 30 16.31 -1.76 -5.99
C LEU A 30 17.56 -1.43 -5.18
N ASP A 31 17.68 -0.18 -4.72
CA ASP A 31 18.83 0.29 -3.97
C ASP A 31 18.88 -0.30 -2.55
N HIS A 32 17.75 -0.35 -1.86
CA HIS A 32 17.68 -0.82 -0.47
C HIS A 32 17.35 -2.31 -0.32
N GLN A 33 16.84 -2.96 -1.37
CA GLN A 33 16.43 -4.37 -1.38
C GLN A 33 15.71 -4.84 -0.10
N PRO A 34 14.63 -4.17 0.31
CA PRO A 34 14.00 -4.43 1.60
C PRO A 34 13.42 -5.84 1.68
N ASP A 35 13.63 -6.53 2.81
CA ASP A 35 12.96 -7.79 3.11
C ASP A 35 11.47 -7.62 3.43
N LEU A 36 11.13 -6.47 4.02
CA LEU A 36 9.79 -6.10 4.47
C LEU A 36 9.50 -4.63 4.16
N VAL A 37 8.36 -4.37 3.54
CA VAL A 37 7.81 -3.03 3.32
C VAL A 37 6.56 -2.89 4.18
N LEU A 38 6.69 -2.14 5.27
CA LEU A 38 5.57 -1.76 6.13
C LEU A 38 5.01 -0.42 5.69
N MET A 39 3.70 -0.36 5.45
CA MET A 39 3.07 0.86 4.92
C MET A 39 1.67 1.07 5.47
N ASN A 40 1.32 2.35 5.65
CA ASN A 40 -0.01 2.84 6.02
C ASN A 40 -0.31 4.07 5.15
N GLY A 41 -1.57 4.34 4.85
CA GLY A 41 -1.96 5.63 4.25
C GLY A 41 -1.75 5.74 2.73
N PRO A 42 -1.65 6.98 2.17
CA PRO A 42 -2.31 7.41 0.92
C PRO A 42 -1.73 6.83 -0.37
N GLY A 43 -2.34 7.15 -1.52
CA GLY A 43 -2.09 6.57 -2.86
C GLY A 43 -0.64 6.27 -3.25
N THR A 44 0.34 7.03 -2.75
CA THR A 44 1.79 6.79 -2.96
C THR A 44 2.27 5.43 -2.43
N CYS A 45 1.54 4.79 -1.51
CA CYS A 45 1.86 3.44 -1.05
C CYS A 45 1.65 2.37 -2.15
N ILE A 46 0.77 2.63 -3.12
CA ILE A 46 0.44 1.70 -4.20
C ILE A 46 1.65 1.43 -5.12
N PRO A 47 2.34 2.45 -5.67
CA PRO A 47 3.51 2.20 -6.50
C PRO A 47 4.66 1.53 -5.75
N ILE A 48 4.84 1.81 -4.45
CA ILE A 48 5.85 1.14 -3.62
C ILE A 48 5.51 -0.33 -3.43
N ALA A 49 4.26 -0.65 -3.08
CA ALA A 49 3.82 -2.04 -2.96
C ALA A 49 3.93 -2.80 -4.29
N ALA A 50 3.58 -2.15 -5.41
CA ALA A 50 3.70 -2.77 -6.73
C ALA A 50 5.17 -3.05 -7.09
N ALA A 51 6.08 -2.10 -6.83
CA ALA A 51 7.50 -2.28 -7.07
C ALA A 51 8.09 -3.39 -6.18
N ALA A 52 7.79 -3.39 -4.88
CA ALA A 52 8.25 -4.42 -3.94
C ALA A 52 7.71 -5.81 -4.30
N TRP A 53 6.43 -5.90 -4.68
CA TRP A 53 5.81 -7.14 -5.15
C TRP A 53 6.46 -7.66 -6.43
N LEU A 54 6.73 -6.78 -7.40
CA LEU A 54 7.40 -7.12 -8.65
C LEU A 54 8.82 -7.62 -8.41
N PHE A 55 9.61 -6.92 -7.60
CA PHE A 55 11.00 -7.30 -7.32
C PHE A 55 11.10 -8.58 -6.49
N ARG A 56 10.12 -8.83 -5.61
CA ARG A 56 9.98 -10.13 -4.96
C ARG A 56 9.70 -11.24 -5.97
N LEU A 57 8.81 -11.02 -6.94
CA LEU A 57 8.49 -12.00 -7.99
C LEU A 57 9.70 -12.29 -8.89
N LEU A 58 10.54 -11.29 -9.14
CA LEU A 58 11.80 -11.42 -9.89
C LEU A 58 12.97 -11.98 -9.06
N GLY A 59 12.76 -12.25 -7.76
CA GLY A 59 13.80 -12.79 -6.87
C GLY A 59 14.90 -11.79 -6.50
N VAL A 60 14.67 -10.49 -6.68
CA VAL A 60 15.66 -9.43 -6.42
C VAL A 60 15.74 -9.06 -4.94
N CYS A 61 14.63 -9.09 -4.21
CA CYS A 61 14.58 -8.80 -2.77
C CYS A 61 13.46 -9.58 -2.07
N GLY A 62 13.53 -9.69 -0.73
CA GLY A 62 12.47 -10.32 0.06
C GLY A 62 11.10 -9.66 -0.16
N GLY A 63 11.03 -8.32 -0.17
CA GLY A 63 9.90 -7.53 -0.68
C GLY A 63 8.53 -7.87 -0.09
N LYS A 64 8.45 -8.41 1.13
CA LYS A 64 7.16 -8.74 1.75
C LYS A 64 6.41 -7.45 2.05
N VAL A 65 5.19 -7.30 1.53
CA VAL A 65 4.40 -6.07 1.72
C VAL A 65 3.40 -6.27 2.86
N VAL A 66 3.50 -5.45 3.89
CA VAL A 66 2.54 -5.39 5.00
C VAL A 66 1.85 -4.04 4.98
N TYR A 67 0.53 -4.06 4.85
CA TYR A 67 -0.29 -2.86 4.90
C TYR A 67 -1.05 -2.80 6.21
N VAL A 68 -0.99 -1.66 6.88
CA VAL A 68 -1.84 -1.36 8.04
C VAL A 68 -2.84 -0.30 7.59
N GLU A 69 -4.14 -0.53 7.79
CA GLU A 69 -5.17 0.48 7.50
C GLU A 69 -5.21 1.56 8.60
N SER A 70 -5.61 2.77 8.21
CA SER A 70 -5.70 3.91 9.12
C SER A 70 -6.78 3.71 10.20
N ILE A 71 -6.46 4.12 11.43
CA ILE A 71 -7.39 4.04 12.58
C ILE A 71 -8.69 4.83 12.35
N ALA A 72 -8.63 5.90 11.56
CA ALA A 72 -9.80 6.72 11.22
C ALA A 72 -10.83 5.97 10.34
N ARG A 73 -10.50 4.79 9.82
CA ARG A 73 -11.37 3.99 8.95
C ARG A 73 -12.08 2.92 9.75
N VAL A 74 -13.20 3.27 10.37
CA VAL A 74 -14.02 2.35 11.18
C VAL A 74 -14.87 1.42 10.30
N TYR A 75 -15.61 1.97 9.34
CA TYR A 75 -16.63 1.21 8.59
C TYR A 75 -16.23 0.80 7.16
N ARG A 76 -15.22 1.46 6.58
CA ARG A 76 -14.83 1.28 5.17
C ARG A 76 -13.33 1.50 4.98
N LEU A 77 -12.67 0.62 4.23
CA LEU A 77 -11.26 0.79 3.83
C LEU A 77 -11.03 2.10 3.07
N SER A 78 -9.81 2.64 3.15
CA SER A 78 -9.36 3.76 2.33
C SER A 78 -9.33 3.35 0.84
N LEU A 79 -9.29 4.31 -0.08
CA LEU A 79 -9.21 3.98 -1.52
C LEU A 79 -7.95 3.14 -1.80
N SER A 80 -6.81 3.53 -1.22
CA SER A 80 -5.56 2.78 -1.30
C SER A 80 -5.68 1.40 -0.66
N GLY A 81 -6.29 1.30 0.52
CA GLY A 81 -6.56 0.03 1.19
C GLY A 81 -7.43 -0.90 0.35
N LYS A 82 -8.48 -0.39 -0.31
CA LYS A 82 -9.29 -1.16 -1.26
C LYS A 82 -8.46 -1.66 -2.43
N ILE A 83 -7.67 -0.79 -3.06
CA ILE A 83 -6.83 -1.16 -4.21
C ILE A 83 -5.84 -2.25 -3.79
N LEU A 84 -5.09 -2.07 -2.70
CA LEU A 84 -4.13 -3.05 -2.21
C LEU A 84 -4.78 -4.38 -1.82
N TYR A 85 -5.93 -4.32 -1.16
CA TYR A 85 -6.69 -5.49 -0.75
C TYR A 85 -7.17 -6.29 -1.97
N HIS A 86 -7.82 -5.63 -2.95
CA HIS A 86 -8.38 -6.29 -4.13
C HIS A 86 -7.31 -6.71 -5.14
N ALA A 87 -6.27 -5.90 -5.36
CA ALA A 87 -5.14 -6.23 -6.23
C ALA A 87 -4.18 -7.27 -5.63
N ARG A 88 -4.40 -7.69 -4.36
CA ARG A 88 -3.57 -8.68 -3.65
C ARG A 88 -2.07 -8.32 -3.61
N LEU A 89 -1.78 -7.02 -3.54
CA LEU A 89 -0.41 -6.52 -3.46
C LEU A 89 0.15 -6.62 -2.03
N ALA A 90 -0.72 -6.52 -1.02
CA ALA A 90 -0.34 -6.71 0.37
C ALA A 90 -0.36 -8.21 0.73
N HIS A 91 0.74 -8.71 1.27
CA HIS A 91 0.84 -10.07 1.79
C HIS A 91 0.09 -10.21 3.12
N THR A 92 0.19 -9.19 3.96
CA THR A 92 -0.58 -9.07 5.19
C THR A 92 -1.27 -7.73 5.20
N PHE A 93 -2.57 -7.74 5.50
CA PHE A 93 -3.40 -6.55 5.52
C PHE A 93 -4.03 -6.41 6.90
N PHE A 94 -3.55 -5.48 7.71
CA PHE A 94 -4.04 -5.26 9.05
C PHE A 94 -5.18 -4.25 9.10
N VAL A 95 -6.22 -4.58 9.85
CA VAL A 95 -7.35 -3.69 10.18
C VAL A 95 -7.45 -3.52 11.69
N GLN A 96 -7.92 -2.35 12.11
CA GLN A 96 -7.98 -1.99 13.53
C GLN A 96 -9.36 -2.14 14.15
N TRP A 97 -10.37 -2.42 13.32
CA TRP A 97 -11.78 -2.49 13.70
C TRP A 97 -12.35 -3.85 13.28
N GLU A 98 -13.11 -4.49 14.15
CA GLU A 98 -13.70 -5.81 13.89
C GLU A 98 -14.73 -5.75 12.76
N GLU A 99 -15.43 -4.63 12.62
CA GLU A 99 -16.40 -4.35 11.56
C GLU A 99 -15.73 -4.42 10.18
N LEU A 100 -14.47 -4.00 10.07
CA LEU A 100 -13.69 -4.17 8.85
C LEU A 100 -13.31 -5.63 8.63
N LEU A 101 -12.96 -6.37 9.68
CA LEU A 101 -12.64 -7.80 9.55
C LEU A 101 -13.85 -8.59 9.04
N GLN A 102 -15.05 -8.33 9.58
CA GLN A 102 -16.29 -8.96 9.13
C GLN A 102 -16.56 -8.72 7.64
N ARG A 103 -16.25 -7.51 7.15
CA ARG A 103 -16.44 -7.14 5.74
C ARG A 103 -15.30 -7.59 4.83
N TYR A 104 -14.09 -7.72 5.37
CA TYR A 104 -12.87 -8.02 4.64
C TYR A 104 -12.13 -9.18 5.33
N PRO A 105 -12.60 -10.44 5.20
CA PRO A 105 -12.11 -11.57 5.98
C PRO A 105 -10.67 -11.99 5.67
N ARG A 106 -10.06 -11.49 4.59
CA ARG A 106 -8.62 -11.69 4.32
C ARG A 106 -7.73 -10.72 5.10
N ALA A 107 -8.32 -9.72 5.75
CA ALA A 107 -7.58 -8.85 6.64
C ALA A 107 -7.29 -9.59 7.95
N THR A 108 -6.26 -9.14 8.65
CA THR A 108 -5.93 -9.58 10.00
C THR A 108 -6.32 -8.46 10.95
N TYR A 109 -7.19 -8.75 11.92
CA TYR A 109 -7.48 -7.79 12.98
C TYR A 109 -6.27 -7.67 13.89
N ALA A 110 -5.78 -6.44 14.05
CA ALA A 110 -4.61 -6.14 14.87
C ALA A 110 -4.93 -5.37 16.16
N GLY A 111 -6.22 -5.11 16.41
CA GLY A 111 -6.63 -4.22 17.49
C GLY A 111 -6.31 -2.75 17.18
N ARG A 112 -6.41 -1.91 18.22
CA ARG A 112 -6.05 -0.49 18.16
C ARG A 112 -4.52 -0.40 18.22
N LEU A 113 -3.88 -0.50 17.06
CA LEU A 113 -2.44 -0.28 16.91
C LEU A 113 -2.18 1.23 16.82
N MET A 114 -2.28 1.92 17.98
CA MET A 114 -1.70 3.23 18.36
C MET A 114 -2.42 3.76 19.59
#